data_AF-A0A9X9R0X7-F1
#
_entry.id   AF-A0A9X9R0X7-F1
#
_cell.length_a   1.000
_cell.length_b   1.000
_cell.length_c   1.000
_cell.angle_alpha   90.00
_cell.angle_beta   90.00
_cell.angle_gamma   90.00
#
_symmetry.space_group_name_H-M   'P 1'
#
loop_
_entity.id
_entity.type
_entity.pdbx_description
1 polymer ?
#
loop_
_entity_poly.entity_id
_entity_poly.type
_entity_poly.pdbx_seq_one_letter_code
_entity_poly.pdbx_strand_id
1 'polypeptide(L)'
;MKENNGVITSNVLGKYLYEKYTSKFNYWPYIDKNRNVKASEALLLFRENEFHDDFSPKRFSFVLPTVNQINDRFCYSETRPKTSLWEKHCIGTSKGEFIRLPSHNARHWLSTKAERGGMDELTLANWAGRARVADNKAYDHRTEEEKSEAVRDLLIPEDISILDKIHLNLPITYEDLGKNRIGIATITEIGICEHDYAMSPCSRHGDCETCKELICIKGLESSLEILKHREIQLTEQINKAKEHHKLGAFGADRWISNLGWRLAHIRTKIAFLENSEIPNGALLRIPDEYDPSPVKLALLKKEMDIDVKKPETAKLDDDLYRLMEM
;
A
#
# COMPACT_ATOMS: atom_id res chain seq x y z
N MET A 1 -54.04 -24.33 -38.22
CA MET A 1 -55.05 -23.94 -39.23
C MET A 1 -55.55 -25.10 -40.11
N LYS A 2 -54.76 -26.17 -40.34
CA LYS A 2 -55.25 -27.37 -41.04
C LYS A 2 -56.27 -28.20 -40.24
N GLU A 3 -56.27 -28.10 -38.90
CA GLU A 3 -57.11 -28.94 -38.03
C GLU A 3 -58.54 -28.43 -37.76
N ASN A 4 -58.91 -27.22 -38.21
CA ASN A 4 -60.22 -26.63 -37.90
C ASN A 4 -60.96 -26.07 -39.12
N ASN A 5 -60.79 -26.69 -40.30
CA ASN A 5 -61.46 -26.31 -41.55
C ASN A 5 -61.36 -24.81 -41.91
N GLY A 6 -60.28 -24.13 -41.50
CA GLY A 6 -60.06 -22.70 -41.77
C GLY A 6 -60.84 -21.73 -40.88
N VAL A 7 -61.65 -22.20 -39.91
CA VAL A 7 -62.45 -21.32 -39.03
C VAL A 7 -61.66 -20.95 -37.78
N ILE A 8 -61.50 -19.65 -37.50
CA ILE A 8 -60.86 -19.13 -36.28
C ILE A 8 -61.92 -18.98 -35.20
N THR A 9 -61.84 -19.81 -34.15
CA THR A 9 -62.69 -19.71 -32.96
C THR A 9 -61.86 -19.33 -31.73
N SER A 10 -62.50 -18.79 -30.68
CA SER A 10 -61.82 -18.44 -29.42
C SER A 10 -61.07 -19.62 -28.80
N ASN A 11 -61.60 -20.84 -28.94
CA ASN A 11 -60.96 -22.07 -28.45
C ASN A 11 -59.67 -22.38 -29.23
N VAL A 12 -59.70 -22.26 -30.56
CA VAL A 12 -58.50 -22.45 -31.40
C VAL A 12 -57.44 -21.40 -31.09
N LEU A 13 -57.85 -20.13 -30.91
CA LEU A 13 -56.93 -19.07 -30.53
C LEU A 13 -56.32 -19.30 -29.14
N GLY A 14 -57.13 -19.73 -28.17
CA GLY A 14 -56.69 -20.06 -26.82
C GLY A 14 -55.64 -21.18 -26.80
N LYS A 15 -55.88 -22.27 -27.52
CA LYS A 15 -54.92 -23.38 -27.68
C LYS A 15 -53.61 -22.92 -28.30
N TYR A 16 -53.69 -22.16 -29.40
CA TYR A 16 -52.51 -21.61 -30.06
C TYR A 16 -51.69 -20.70 -29.14
N LEU A 17 -52.35 -19.79 -28.40
CA LEU A 17 -51.66 -18.88 -27.47
C LEU A 17 -51.03 -19.64 -26.31
N TYR A 18 -51.73 -20.64 -25.76
CA TYR A 18 -51.17 -21.51 -24.72
C TYR A 18 -49.89 -22.18 -25.23
N GLU A 19 -49.94 -22.89 -26.36
CA GLU A 19 -48.77 -23.53 -26.97
C GLU A 19 -47.64 -22.54 -27.27
N LYS A 20 -47.97 -21.35 -27.80
CA LYS A 20 -46.99 -20.30 -28.11
C LYS A 20 -46.21 -19.84 -26.87
N TYR A 21 -46.87 -19.69 -25.72
CA TYR A 21 -46.18 -19.19 -24.51
C TYR A 21 -45.54 -20.31 -23.71
N THR A 22 -46.16 -21.49 -23.62
CA THR A 22 -45.56 -22.64 -22.92
C THR A 22 -44.33 -23.19 -23.64
N SER A 23 -44.30 -23.16 -24.98
CA SER A 23 -43.13 -23.57 -25.78
C SER A 23 -41.89 -22.70 -25.59
N LYS A 24 -42.03 -21.49 -25.02
CA LYS A 24 -40.88 -20.64 -24.65
C LYS A 24 -40.15 -21.14 -23.42
N PHE A 25 -40.70 -22.13 -22.70
CA PHE A 25 -40.08 -22.76 -21.55
C PHE A 25 -39.63 -24.17 -21.93
N ASN A 26 -38.32 -24.41 -21.87
CA ASN A 26 -37.75 -25.72 -22.23
C ASN A 26 -38.26 -26.87 -21.34
N TYR A 27 -38.72 -26.58 -20.13
CA TYR A 27 -39.09 -27.55 -19.11
C TYR A 27 -40.49 -27.35 -18.54
N TRP A 28 -41.42 -26.83 -19.35
CA TRP A 28 -42.80 -26.53 -18.93
C TRP A 28 -43.43 -27.67 -18.08
N PRO A 29 -44.05 -27.38 -16.92
CA PRO A 29 -44.38 -26.06 -16.37
C PRO A 29 -43.27 -25.36 -15.57
N TYR A 30 -42.06 -25.90 -15.58
CA TYR A 30 -40.92 -25.37 -14.81
C TYR A 30 -40.06 -24.40 -15.64
N ILE A 31 -39.48 -23.42 -14.96
CA ILE A 31 -38.59 -22.42 -15.57
C ILE A 31 -37.12 -22.87 -15.58
N ASP A 32 -36.78 -23.84 -14.73
CA ASP A 32 -35.43 -24.33 -14.55
C ASP A 32 -35.30 -25.83 -14.89
N LYS A 33 -34.08 -26.26 -15.23
CA LYS A 33 -33.79 -27.64 -15.61
C LYS A 33 -34.04 -28.64 -14.47
N ASN A 34 -33.83 -28.22 -13.22
CA ASN A 34 -33.97 -29.08 -12.04
C ASN A 34 -35.43 -29.23 -11.60
N ARG A 35 -36.35 -28.50 -12.24
CA ARG A 35 -37.79 -28.51 -11.98
C ARG A 35 -38.14 -28.07 -10.55
N ASN A 36 -37.42 -27.07 -10.05
CA ASN A 36 -37.60 -26.55 -8.71
C ASN A 36 -38.71 -25.48 -8.65
N VAL A 37 -38.85 -24.67 -9.70
CA VAL A 37 -39.77 -23.52 -9.71
C VAL A 37 -40.71 -23.60 -10.90
N LYS A 38 -42.02 -23.62 -10.63
CA LYS A 38 -43.04 -23.50 -11.68
C LYS A 38 -43.09 -22.08 -12.19
N ALA A 39 -43.47 -21.90 -13.47
CA ALA A 39 -43.66 -20.57 -14.04
C ALA A 39 -44.66 -19.72 -13.24
N SER A 40 -45.71 -20.33 -12.69
CA SER A 40 -46.70 -19.65 -11.84
C SER A 40 -46.15 -19.17 -10.48
N GLU A 41 -45.01 -19.71 -10.05
CA GLU A 41 -44.35 -19.41 -8.77
C GLU A 41 -43.08 -18.57 -8.98
N ALA A 42 -42.77 -18.21 -10.22
CA ALA A 42 -41.61 -17.40 -10.55
C ALA A 42 -41.75 -16.00 -9.91
N LEU A 43 -40.66 -15.51 -9.32
CA LEU A 43 -40.61 -14.16 -8.72
C LEU A 43 -40.99 -13.06 -9.73
N LEU A 44 -40.63 -13.26 -10.99
CA LEU A 44 -40.86 -12.29 -12.05
C LEU A 44 -41.09 -12.95 -13.40
N LEU A 45 -42.17 -12.53 -14.06
CA LEU A 45 -42.47 -12.80 -15.46
C LEU A 45 -42.79 -11.47 -16.14
N PHE A 46 -42.42 -11.34 -17.42
CA PHE A 46 -42.79 -10.20 -18.24
C PHE A 46 -43.92 -10.55 -19.19
N ARG A 47 -44.68 -9.54 -19.60
CA ARG A 47 -45.57 -9.67 -20.74
C ARG A 47 -44.77 -9.51 -22.04
N GLU A 48 -45.24 -10.14 -23.10
CA GLU A 48 -44.79 -9.81 -24.45
C GLU A 48 -45.03 -8.31 -24.68
N ASN A 49 -43.97 -7.62 -25.13
CA ASN A 49 -43.89 -6.17 -25.30
C ASN A 49 -43.88 -5.33 -24.01
N GLU A 50 -43.50 -5.90 -22.85
CA GLU A 50 -43.42 -5.15 -21.57
C GLU A 50 -42.65 -3.81 -21.67
N PHE A 51 -41.53 -3.80 -22.42
CA PHE A 51 -40.65 -2.64 -22.58
C PHE A 51 -40.50 -2.19 -24.04
N HIS A 52 -41.48 -2.52 -24.90
CA HIS A 52 -41.44 -2.05 -26.27
C HIS A 52 -41.91 -0.60 -26.34
N ASP A 53 -41.22 0.24 -27.12
CA ASP A 53 -41.56 1.66 -27.20
C ASP A 53 -42.82 1.89 -28.06
N ASP A 54 -42.97 1.16 -29.17
CA ASP A 54 -44.11 1.32 -30.09
C ASP A 54 -45.35 0.44 -29.80
N PHE A 55 -45.18 -0.70 -29.12
CA PHE A 55 -46.26 -1.69 -28.94
C PHE A 55 -46.65 -1.84 -27.48
N SER A 56 -47.96 -1.81 -27.22
CA SER A 56 -48.49 -2.05 -25.88
C SER A 56 -48.22 -3.49 -25.39
N PRO A 57 -48.02 -3.69 -24.07
CA PRO A 57 -47.89 -5.01 -23.47
C PRO A 57 -49.13 -5.88 -23.70
N LYS A 58 -48.91 -7.13 -24.08
CA LYS A 58 -50.02 -8.09 -24.25
C LYS A 58 -50.40 -8.70 -22.91
N ARG A 59 -51.53 -8.25 -22.34
CA ARG A 59 -51.95 -8.58 -20.96
C ARG A 59 -52.06 -10.08 -20.64
N PHE A 60 -52.40 -10.91 -21.63
CA PHE A 60 -52.57 -12.36 -21.45
C PHE A 60 -51.26 -13.17 -21.59
N SER A 61 -50.14 -12.51 -21.87
CA SER A 61 -48.88 -13.18 -22.20
C SER A 61 -47.92 -13.21 -21.01
N PHE A 62 -47.03 -14.20 -21.02
CA PHE A 62 -45.99 -14.37 -20.02
C PHE A 62 -44.73 -14.93 -20.67
N VAL A 63 -43.58 -14.37 -20.31
CA VAL A 63 -42.24 -14.79 -20.76
C VAL A 63 -41.22 -14.58 -19.65
N LEU A 64 -40.12 -15.34 -19.68
CA LEU A 64 -38.97 -15.05 -18.83
C LEU A 64 -38.28 -13.76 -19.28
N PRO A 65 -37.90 -12.88 -18.35
CA PRO A 65 -37.07 -11.73 -18.66
C PRO A 65 -35.69 -12.18 -19.15
N THR A 66 -35.11 -11.43 -20.08
CA THR A 66 -33.74 -11.68 -20.57
C THR A 66 -32.82 -10.55 -20.15
N VAL A 67 -31.54 -10.87 -19.92
CA VAL A 67 -30.50 -9.88 -19.61
C VAL A 67 -30.39 -8.81 -20.70
N ASN A 68 -30.61 -9.19 -21.96
CA ASN A 68 -30.58 -8.27 -23.09
C ASN A 68 -31.69 -7.21 -23.02
N GLN A 69 -32.90 -7.57 -22.59
CA GLN A 69 -33.99 -6.59 -22.41
C GLN A 69 -33.65 -5.52 -21.37
N ILE A 70 -32.91 -5.90 -20.33
CA ILE A 70 -32.42 -4.96 -19.31
C ILE A 70 -31.29 -4.11 -19.89
N ASN A 71 -30.27 -4.75 -20.48
CA ASN A 71 -29.12 -4.05 -21.04
C ASN A 71 -29.50 -3.06 -22.14
N ASP A 72 -30.49 -3.38 -23.00
CA ASP A 72 -31.04 -2.47 -24.02
C ASP A 72 -31.58 -1.16 -23.42
N ARG A 73 -31.98 -1.13 -22.13
CA ARG A 73 -32.46 0.08 -21.45
C ARG A 73 -31.36 0.81 -20.69
N PHE A 74 -30.32 0.11 -20.24
CA PHE A 74 -29.22 0.66 -19.45
C PHE A 74 -27.97 1.03 -20.25
N CYS A 75 -27.85 0.55 -21.49
CA CYS A 75 -26.73 0.81 -22.37
C CYS A 75 -27.20 1.49 -23.65
N TYR A 76 -26.60 2.62 -24.00
CA TYR A 76 -26.75 3.21 -25.32
C TYR A 76 -26.09 2.31 -26.39
N SER A 77 -26.70 2.26 -27.58
CA SER A 77 -26.17 1.56 -28.75
C SER A 77 -26.42 2.36 -30.02
N GLU A 78 -25.35 2.69 -30.75
CA GLU A 78 -25.45 3.39 -32.04
C GLU A 78 -26.17 2.57 -33.11
N THR A 79 -26.07 1.23 -33.05
CA THR A 79 -26.68 0.32 -34.03
C THR A 79 -28.15 0.01 -33.73
N ARG A 80 -28.62 0.33 -32.53
CA ARG A 80 -30.02 0.20 -32.10
C ARG A 80 -30.37 1.43 -31.26
N PRO A 81 -30.59 2.60 -31.89
CA PRO A 81 -30.87 3.84 -31.19
C PRO A 81 -32.26 3.75 -30.53
N LYS A 82 -32.31 3.12 -29.37
CA LYS A 82 -33.41 3.21 -28.42
C LYS A 82 -32.99 4.23 -27.37
N THR A 83 -33.93 5.06 -26.93
CA THR A 83 -33.69 5.98 -25.82
C THR A 83 -33.45 5.17 -24.55
N SER A 84 -32.19 5.15 -24.11
CA SER A 84 -31.82 4.56 -22.83
C SER A 84 -32.56 5.27 -21.68
N LEU A 85 -32.66 4.61 -20.53
CA LEU A 85 -33.25 5.21 -19.33
C LEU A 85 -32.53 6.52 -18.95
N TRP A 86 -31.22 6.56 -19.14
CA TRP A 86 -30.39 7.72 -18.83
C TRP A 86 -30.76 8.92 -19.69
N GLU A 87 -30.86 8.73 -21.01
CA GLU A 87 -31.25 9.79 -21.95
C GLU A 87 -32.68 10.26 -21.69
N LYS A 88 -33.61 9.33 -21.45
CA LYS A 88 -35.01 9.64 -21.14
C LYS A 88 -35.13 10.59 -19.94
N HIS A 89 -34.23 10.46 -18.97
CA HIS A 89 -34.21 11.28 -17.77
C HIS A 89 -33.15 12.40 -17.80
N CYS A 90 -32.53 12.67 -18.95
CA CYS A 90 -31.49 13.69 -19.13
C CYS A 90 -30.29 13.51 -18.18
N ILE A 91 -29.92 12.26 -17.89
CA ILE A 91 -28.77 11.90 -17.05
C ILE A 91 -27.60 11.56 -17.96
N GLY A 92 -26.48 12.26 -17.81
CA GLY A 92 -25.27 12.07 -18.61
C GLY A 92 -24.00 12.17 -17.77
N THR A 93 -22.87 11.82 -18.36
CA THR A 93 -21.57 12.04 -17.70
C THR A 93 -21.19 13.53 -17.75
N SER A 94 -20.27 13.96 -16.88
CA SER A 94 -19.75 15.34 -16.89
C SER A 94 -19.07 15.74 -18.21
N LYS A 95 -18.73 14.77 -19.05
CA LYS A 95 -18.13 14.94 -20.38
C LYS A 95 -19.14 14.94 -21.52
N GLY A 96 -20.44 14.76 -21.21
CA GLY A 96 -21.50 14.66 -22.22
C GLY A 96 -21.55 13.32 -22.96
N GLU A 97 -20.88 12.28 -22.44
CA GLU A 97 -20.87 10.95 -23.03
C GLU A 97 -22.10 10.15 -22.61
N PHE A 98 -22.52 9.20 -23.46
CA PHE A 98 -23.61 8.29 -23.14
C PHE A 98 -23.21 7.31 -22.04
N ILE A 99 -24.12 7.11 -21.08
CA ILE A 99 -23.90 6.16 -19.99
C ILE A 99 -24.08 4.74 -20.54
N ARG A 100 -23.04 3.91 -20.33
CA ARG A 100 -23.06 2.48 -20.64
C ARG A 100 -22.82 1.69 -19.36
N LEU A 101 -23.90 1.20 -18.76
CA LEU A 101 -23.85 0.41 -17.53
C LEU A 101 -24.51 -0.96 -17.73
N PRO A 102 -23.78 -1.96 -18.25
CA PRO A 102 -24.27 -3.32 -18.34
C PRO A 102 -24.71 -3.84 -16.97
N SER A 103 -25.77 -4.65 -16.92
CA SER A 103 -26.29 -5.20 -15.66
C SER A 103 -25.25 -5.99 -14.86
N HIS A 104 -24.29 -6.61 -15.55
CA HIS A 104 -23.23 -7.40 -14.95
C HIS A 104 -22.20 -6.55 -14.18
N ASN A 105 -22.03 -5.26 -14.52
CA ASN A 105 -21.12 -4.34 -13.82
C ASN A 105 -21.51 -4.15 -12.34
N ALA A 106 -22.81 -4.22 -12.00
CA ALA A 106 -23.25 -4.15 -10.61
C ALA A 106 -22.66 -5.31 -9.78
N ARG A 107 -22.57 -6.51 -10.37
CA ARG A 107 -21.98 -7.69 -9.72
C ARG A 107 -20.47 -7.55 -9.54
N HIS A 108 -19.76 -6.98 -10.52
CA HIS A 108 -18.35 -6.64 -10.38
C HIS A 108 -18.14 -5.66 -9.22
N TRP A 109 -18.87 -4.53 -9.24
CA TRP A 109 -18.74 -3.50 -8.22
C TRP A 109 -19.01 -4.03 -6.81
N LEU A 110 -20.09 -4.79 -6.63
CA LEU A 110 -20.40 -5.42 -5.35
C LEU A 110 -19.32 -6.40 -4.88
N SER A 111 -18.75 -7.20 -5.80
CA SER A 111 -17.66 -8.12 -5.46
C SER A 111 -16.42 -7.37 -4.99
N THR A 112 -16.01 -6.34 -5.74
CA THR A 112 -14.86 -5.49 -5.37
C THR A 112 -15.09 -4.80 -4.03
N LYS A 113 -16.32 -4.33 -3.74
CA LYS A 113 -16.65 -3.71 -2.44
C LYS A 113 -16.63 -4.70 -1.28
N ALA A 114 -17.08 -5.94 -1.50
CA ALA A 114 -17.00 -6.99 -0.48
C ALA A 114 -15.54 -7.34 -0.15
N GLU A 115 -14.67 -7.46 -1.16
CA GLU A 115 -13.24 -7.72 -0.94
C GLU A 115 -12.54 -6.56 -0.24
N ARG A 116 -12.83 -5.31 -0.64
CA ARG A 116 -12.33 -4.11 0.08
C ARG A 116 -12.85 -4.01 1.51
N GLY A 117 -14.01 -4.62 1.80
CA GLY A 117 -14.56 -4.75 3.14
C GLY A 117 -13.96 -5.92 3.95
N GLY A 118 -12.99 -6.66 3.40
CA GLY A 118 -12.31 -7.76 4.07
C GLY A 118 -13.04 -9.10 4.00
N MET A 119 -14.00 -9.27 3.09
CA MET A 119 -14.63 -10.58 2.88
C MET A 119 -13.64 -11.58 2.30
N ASP A 120 -13.56 -12.78 2.90
CA ASP A 120 -12.68 -13.84 2.40
C ASP A 120 -13.16 -14.41 1.05
N GLU A 121 -12.23 -14.97 0.27
CA GLU A 121 -12.51 -15.41 -1.10
C GLU A 121 -13.56 -16.52 -1.18
N LEU A 122 -13.61 -17.43 -0.20
CA LEU A 122 -14.56 -18.54 -0.19
C LEU A 122 -15.97 -18.04 0.13
N THR A 123 -16.10 -17.18 1.14
CA THR A 123 -17.38 -16.53 1.48
C THR A 123 -17.87 -15.68 0.32
N LEU A 124 -16.98 -14.94 -0.35
CA LEU A 124 -17.34 -14.17 -1.53
C LEU A 124 -17.84 -15.05 -2.67
N ALA A 125 -17.15 -16.17 -2.94
CA ALA A 125 -17.56 -17.11 -3.98
C ALA A 125 -18.95 -17.68 -3.68
N ASN A 126 -19.20 -18.07 -2.42
CA ASN A 126 -20.50 -18.59 -1.98
C ASN A 126 -21.60 -17.52 -2.06
N TRP A 127 -21.34 -16.32 -1.54
CA TRP A 127 -22.28 -15.19 -1.56
C TRP A 127 -22.64 -14.78 -2.99
N ALA A 128 -21.66 -14.78 -3.89
CA ALA A 128 -21.87 -14.50 -5.30
C ALA A 128 -22.51 -15.70 -6.04
N GLY A 129 -22.57 -16.90 -5.46
CA GLY A 129 -23.06 -18.11 -6.13
C GLY A 129 -22.12 -18.61 -7.24
N ARG A 130 -20.81 -18.51 -7.04
CA ARG A 130 -19.78 -19.01 -7.96
C ARG A 130 -19.47 -20.48 -7.66
N ALA A 131 -19.24 -21.27 -8.70
CA ALA A 131 -18.90 -22.68 -8.56
C ALA A 131 -17.44 -22.88 -8.11
N ARG A 132 -16.54 -21.96 -8.46
CA ARG A 132 -15.12 -22.00 -8.12
C ARG A 132 -14.66 -20.67 -7.56
N VAL A 133 -13.81 -20.71 -6.54
CA VAL A 133 -13.17 -19.52 -5.96
C VAL A 133 -12.35 -18.76 -7.00
N ALA A 134 -11.67 -19.47 -7.90
CA ALA A 134 -10.90 -18.87 -8.99
C ALA A 134 -11.72 -17.93 -9.90
N ASP A 135 -13.06 -18.10 -9.95
CA ASP A 135 -13.93 -17.21 -10.72
C ASP A 135 -14.04 -15.81 -10.10
N ASN A 136 -13.59 -15.60 -8.84
CA ASN A 136 -13.56 -14.28 -8.19
C ASN A 136 -12.66 -13.30 -8.93
N LYS A 137 -11.51 -13.77 -9.46
CA LYS A 137 -10.51 -12.94 -10.13
C LYS A 137 -11.07 -12.13 -11.30
N ALA A 138 -12.05 -12.66 -12.02
CA ALA A 138 -12.71 -11.95 -13.12
C ALA A 138 -13.54 -10.75 -12.63
N TYR A 139 -13.84 -10.67 -11.34
CA TYR A 139 -14.69 -9.64 -10.73
C TYR A 139 -13.96 -8.70 -9.77
N ASP A 140 -12.71 -9.00 -9.45
CA ASP A 140 -11.84 -8.17 -8.64
C ASP A 140 -11.22 -7.05 -9.51
N HIS A 141 -11.61 -5.81 -9.22
CA HIS A 141 -11.08 -4.61 -9.86
C HIS A 141 -10.22 -3.77 -8.92
N ARG A 142 -9.74 -4.35 -7.82
CA ARG A 142 -8.71 -3.72 -7.00
C ARG A 142 -7.43 -3.57 -7.81
N THR A 143 -6.70 -2.48 -7.56
CA THR A 143 -5.40 -2.27 -8.21
C THR A 143 -4.36 -3.24 -7.64
N GLU A 144 -3.25 -3.43 -8.35
CA GLU A 144 -2.17 -4.28 -7.84
C GLU A 144 -1.52 -3.67 -6.60
N GLU A 145 -1.49 -2.34 -6.49
CA GLU A 145 -1.06 -1.63 -5.27
C GLU A 145 -1.98 -1.96 -4.08
N GLU A 146 -3.31 -1.88 -4.26
CA GLU A 146 -4.29 -2.23 -3.23
C GLU A 146 -4.12 -3.69 -2.74
N LYS A 147 -3.82 -4.61 -3.66
CA LYS A 147 -3.57 -6.03 -3.31
C LYS A 147 -2.24 -6.21 -2.58
N SER A 148 -1.19 -5.51 -3.02
CA SER A 148 0.14 -5.58 -2.42
C SER A 148 0.13 -5.04 -0.99
N GLU A 149 -0.56 -3.93 -0.75
CA GLU A 149 -0.67 -3.32 0.58
C GLU A 149 -1.37 -4.25 1.58
N ALA A 150 -2.47 -4.90 1.17
CA ALA A 150 -3.17 -5.88 2.00
C ALA A 150 -2.31 -7.10 2.38
N VAL A 151 -1.30 -7.44 1.57
CA VAL A 151 -0.38 -8.56 1.83
C VAL A 151 0.84 -8.10 2.64
N ARG A 152 1.23 -6.82 2.53
CA ARG A 152 2.37 -6.24 3.26
C ARG A 152 2.17 -6.33 4.77
N ASP A 153 0.98 -6.02 5.25
CA ASP A 153 0.65 -6.05 6.69
C ASP A 153 0.68 -7.47 7.27
N LEU A 154 0.46 -8.49 6.44
CA LEU A 154 0.52 -9.90 6.87
C LEU A 154 1.95 -10.46 6.89
N LEU A 155 2.90 -9.82 6.20
CA LEU A 155 4.27 -10.31 6.03
C LEU A 155 5.27 -9.68 6.99
N ILE A 156 4.97 -8.52 7.57
CA ILE A 156 5.89 -7.77 8.43
C ILE A 156 5.38 -7.84 9.88
N PRO A 157 6.03 -8.59 10.78
CA PRO A 157 5.70 -8.57 12.20
C PRO A 157 5.79 -7.15 12.77
N GLU A 158 4.82 -6.75 13.61
CA GLU A 158 4.79 -5.42 14.25
C GLU A 158 6.08 -5.13 15.06
N ASP A 159 6.65 -6.15 15.70
CA ASP A 159 7.85 -6.07 16.53
C ASP A 159 9.13 -6.55 15.82
N ILE A 160 9.27 -6.27 14.52
CA ILE A 160 10.48 -6.66 13.78
C ILE A 160 11.71 -5.84 14.24
N SER A 161 12.81 -6.53 14.57
CA SER A 161 14.03 -5.85 15.02
C SER A 161 14.71 -5.07 13.89
N ILE A 162 15.53 -4.06 14.24
CA ILE A 162 16.30 -3.28 13.25
C ILE A 162 17.21 -4.19 12.42
N LEU A 163 17.79 -5.21 13.04
CA LEU A 163 18.68 -6.15 12.37
C LEU A 163 17.89 -7.02 11.36
N ASP A 164 16.70 -7.48 11.74
CA ASP A 164 15.82 -8.24 10.83
C ASP A 164 15.34 -7.37 9.67
N LYS A 165 15.05 -6.09 9.90
CA LYS A 165 14.75 -5.13 8.83
C LYS A 165 15.89 -5.05 7.81
N ILE A 166 17.15 -5.02 8.28
CA ILE A 166 18.33 -5.03 7.40
C ILE A 166 18.38 -6.35 6.59
N HIS A 167 18.24 -7.51 7.25
CA HIS A 167 18.29 -8.81 6.58
C HIS A 167 17.16 -9.01 5.55
N LEU A 168 15.99 -8.43 5.78
CA LEU A 168 14.85 -8.48 4.87
C LEU A 168 14.83 -7.34 3.83
N ASN A 169 15.85 -6.48 3.78
CA ASN A 169 15.91 -5.28 2.93
C ASN A 169 14.70 -4.34 3.12
N LEU A 170 14.19 -4.25 4.34
CA LEU A 170 13.13 -3.33 4.71
C LEU A 170 13.72 -1.95 5.07
N PRO A 171 13.01 -0.85 4.76
CA PRO A 171 13.44 0.48 5.16
C PRO A 171 13.54 0.62 6.68
N ILE A 172 14.64 1.21 7.14
CA ILE A 172 14.82 1.61 8.55
C ILE A 172 14.37 3.06 8.66
N THR A 173 13.36 3.30 9.48
CA THR A 173 12.86 4.65 9.75
C THR A 173 13.69 5.35 10.82
N TYR A 174 13.58 6.68 10.92
CA TYR A 174 14.21 7.38 12.04
C TYR A 174 13.55 7.08 13.38
N GLU A 175 12.26 6.73 13.37
CA GLU A 175 11.54 6.28 14.56
C GLU A 175 12.11 4.97 15.12
N ASP A 176 12.50 4.03 14.23
CA ASP A 176 13.22 2.80 14.61
C ASP A 176 14.52 3.09 15.37
N LEU A 177 15.15 4.23 15.09
CA LEU A 177 16.38 4.68 15.72
C LEU A 177 16.13 5.55 16.97
N GLY A 178 14.87 5.75 17.38
CA GLY A 178 14.49 6.57 18.53
C GLY A 178 14.51 8.08 18.25
N LYS A 179 14.38 8.50 16.98
CA LYS A 179 14.23 9.90 16.59
C LYS A 179 12.80 10.19 16.17
N ASN A 180 12.20 11.24 16.75
CA ASN A 180 10.88 11.72 16.36
C ASN A 180 10.96 12.56 15.08
N ARG A 181 11.19 11.91 13.94
CA ARG A 181 11.18 12.55 12.61
C ARG A 181 10.74 11.57 11.53
N ILE A 182 10.08 12.08 10.51
CA ILE A 182 9.64 11.29 9.37
C ILE A 182 10.82 11.07 8.42
N GLY A 183 10.97 9.85 7.90
CA GLY A 183 11.94 9.51 6.87
C GLY A 183 12.72 8.24 7.19
N ILE A 184 13.71 7.95 6.35
CA ILE A 184 14.50 6.71 6.39
C ILE A 184 15.98 6.99 6.61
N ALA A 185 16.64 6.14 7.38
CA ALA A 185 18.08 6.16 7.56
C ALA A 185 18.78 5.33 6.47
N THR A 186 20.05 5.64 6.20
CA THR A 186 20.83 4.97 5.15
C THR A 186 21.71 3.88 5.76
N ILE A 187 21.57 2.64 5.32
CA ILE A 187 22.45 1.54 5.75
C ILE A 187 23.80 1.67 5.03
N THR A 188 24.90 1.53 5.79
CA THR A 188 26.28 1.59 5.30
C THR A 188 27.02 0.31 5.66
N GLU A 189 28.24 0.14 5.15
CA GLU A 189 29.08 -1.04 5.38
C GLU A 189 29.54 -1.24 6.84
N ILE A 190 29.48 -0.20 7.68
CA ILE A 190 29.91 -0.25 9.09
C ILE A 190 28.83 0.20 10.09
N GLY A 191 27.59 0.41 9.63
CA GLY A 191 26.49 0.86 10.50
C GLY A 191 25.37 1.58 9.75
N ILE A 192 24.54 2.31 10.48
CA ILE A 192 23.38 3.04 9.97
C ILE A 192 23.66 4.53 10.06
N CYS A 193 23.60 5.23 8.92
CA CYS A 193 23.75 6.68 8.83
C CYS A 193 22.39 7.35 9.06
N GLU A 194 22.28 8.11 10.14
CA GLU A 194 21.10 8.91 10.51
C GLU A 194 21.15 10.34 9.93
N HIS A 195 22.07 10.62 9.00
CA HIS A 195 22.16 11.91 8.31
C HIS A 195 20.92 12.16 7.44
N ASP A 196 20.40 13.38 7.49
CA ASP A 196 19.25 13.78 6.68
C ASP A 196 19.67 14.26 5.29
N TYR A 197 19.83 13.30 4.38
CA TYR A 197 20.19 13.58 2.98
C TYR A 197 19.12 14.36 2.21
N ALA A 198 17.88 14.41 2.69
CA ALA A 198 16.83 15.22 2.05
C ALA A 198 17.03 16.72 2.35
N MET A 199 17.61 17.04 3.51
CA MET A 199 17.83 18.42 3.94
C MET A 199 19.21 18.96 3.54
N SER A 200 20.25 18.13 3.57
CA SER A 200 21.61 18.56 3.26
C SER A 200 22.51 17.42 2.77
N PRO A 201 23.55 17.72 1.97
CA PRO A 201 24.59 16.75 1.69
C PRO A 201 25.48 16.50 2.92
N CYS A 202 26.08 15.32 2.99
CA CYS A 202 26.95 14.92 4.10
C CYS A 202 28.21 15.80 4.18
N SER A 203 28.40 16.51 5.28
CA SER A 203 29.59 17.34 5.53
C SER A 203 30.86 16.53 5.82
N ARG A 204 30.72 15.23 6.14
CA ARG A 204 31.83 14.33 6.44
C ARG A 204 32.45 13.67 5.21
N HIS A 205 31.80 13.75 4.05
CA HIS A 205 32.33 13.25 2.77
C HIS A 205 32.88 11.81 2.84
N GLY A 206 32.22 10.92 3.60
CA GLY A 206 32.64 9.53 3.76
C GLY A 206 33.55 9.23 4.95
N ASP A 207 33.89 10.22 5.80
CA ASP A 207 34.58 9.98 7.08
C ASP A 207 33.63 9.44 8.17
N CYS A 208 32.95 8.33 7.86
CA CYS A 208 31.91 7.73 8.72
C CYS A 208 32.48 7.11 10.00
N GLU A 209 33.77 6.75 10.01
CA GLU A 209 34.44 6.11 11.14
C GLU A 209 34.45 6.97 12.40
N THR A 210 34.49 8.30 12.23
CA THR A 210 34.53 9.27 13.33
C THR A 210 33.24 10.10 13.42
N CYS A 211 32.25 9.81 12.58
CA CYS A 211 31.02 10.57 12.48
C CYS A 211 30.00 10.18 13.55
N LYS A 212 29.45 11.15 14.28
CA LYS A 212 28.35 10.91 15.25
C LYS A 212 27.03 10.47 14.63
N GLU A 213 26.79 10.85 13.38
CA GLU A 213 25.58 10.47 12.66
C GLU A 213 25.67 9.02 12.15
N LEU A 214 26.78 8.31 12.38
CA LEU A 214 26.87 6.88 12.14
C LEU A 214 26.59 6.12 13.44
N ILE A 215 25.50 5.35 13.43
CA ILE A 215 25.15 4.40 14.48
C ILE A 215 25.81 3.06 14.14
N CYS A 216 26.68 2.56 15.01
CA CYS A 216 27.20 1.21 14.90
C CYS A 216 26.20 0.24 15.53
N ILE A 217 25.80 -0.80 14.81
CA ILE A 217 24.81 -1.79 15.28
C ILE A 217 25.48 -3.16 15.44
N LYS A 218 25.27 -3.81 16.58
CA LYS A 218 25.82 -5.13 16.84
C LYS A 218 25.13 -6.21 16.00
N GLY A 219 25.92 -7.08 15.38
CA GLY A 219 25.41 -8.18 14.55
C GLY A 219 25.25 -7.83 13.07
N LEU A 220 25.56 -6.60 12.66
CA LEU A 220 25.61 -6.24 11.24
C LEU A 220 26.75 -6.98 10.55
N GLU A 221 26.39 -7.76 9.53
CA GLU A 221 27.31 -8.55 8.73
C GLU A 221 28.41 -7.68 8.11
N SER A 222 29.65 -8.19 8.03
CA SER A 222 30.85 -7.52 7.50
C SER A 222 31.41 -6.33 8.30
N SER A 223 30.61 -5.70 9.18
CA SER A 223 31.02 -4.48 9.89
C SER A 223 32.28 -4.67 10.75
N LEU A 224 32.37 -5.80 11.46
CA LEU A 224 33.51 -6.13 12.33
C LEU A 224 34.77 -6.43 11.50
N GLU A 225 34.66 -7.23 10.44
CA GLU A 225 35.82 -7.51 9.58
C GLU A 225 36.35 -6.24 8.92
N ILE A 226 35.47 -5.37 8.43
CA ILE A 226 35.84 -4.09 7.81
C ILE A 226 36.57 -3.20 8.81
N LEU A 227 36.05 -3.05 10.04
CA LEU A 227 36.68 -2.23 11.07
C LEU A 227 38.05 -2.78 11.50
N LYS A 228 38.19 -4.11 11.65
CA LYS A 228 39.48 -4.75 11.95
C LYS A 228 40.51 -4.52 10.84
N HIS A 229 40.10 -4.65 9.59
CA HIS A 229 40.98 -4.38 8.45
C HIS A 229 41.46 -2.92 8.46
N ARG A 230 40.55 -1.97 8.74
CA ARG A 230 40.89 -0.54 8.86
C ARG A 230 41.81 -0.26 10.04
N GLU A 231 41.62 -0.93 11.18
CA GLU A 231 42.50 -0.81 12.34
C GLU A 231 43.95 -1.17 12.00
N ILE A 232 44.17 -2.25 11.26
CA ILE A 232 45.50 -2.68 10.80
C ILE A 232 46.13 -1.58 9.93
N GLN A 233 45.41 -1.12 8.91
CA GLN A 233 45.90 -0.09 7.99
C GLN A 233 46.26 1.21 8.72
N LEU A 234 45.41 1.66 9.64
CA LEU A 234 45.65 2.88 10.42
C LEU A 234 46.79 2.73 11.43
N THR A 235 46.97 1.54 11.99
CA THR A 235 48.09 1.23 12.88
C THR A 235 49.43 1.31 12.15
N GLU A 236 49.50 0.84 10.89
CA GLU A 236 50.69 1.02 10.05
C GLU A 236 50.95 2.50 9.73
N GLN A 237 49.91 3.25 9.39
CA GLN A 237 50.02 4.67 9.06
C GLN A 237 50.48 5.51 10.27
N ILE A 238 49.95 5.26 11.47
CA ILE A 238 50.36 6.01 12.66
C ILE A 238 51.79 5.69 13.08
N ASN A 239 52.26 4.45 12.87
CA ASN A 239 53.65 4.08 13.13
C ASN A 239 54.61 4.82 12.20
N LYS A 240 54.30 4.87 10.89
CA LYS A 240 55.06 5.69 9.93
C LYS A 240 55.07 7.18 10.32
N ALA A 241 53.91 7.72 10.70
CA ALA A 241 53.82 9.11 11.16
C ALA A 241 54.71 9.38 12.38
N LYS A 242 54.77 8.45 13.34
CA LYS A 242 55.68 8.52 14.51
C LYS A 242 57.15 8.47 14.11
N GLU A 243 57.53 7.64 13.14
CA GLU A 243 58.91 7.59 12.63
C GLU A 243 59.30 8.91 11.96
N HIS A 244 58.46 9.44 11.07
CA HIS A 244 58.69 10.74 10.43
C HIS A 244 58.75 11.89 11.43
N HIS A 245 57.94 11.84 12.50
CA HIS A 245 58.03 12.81 13.59
C HIS A 245 59.38 12.76 14.31
N LYS A 246 59.91 11.57 14.59
CA LYS A 246 61.27 11.42 15.16
C LYS A 246 62.37 11.97 14.25
N LEU A 247 62.16 11.88 12.93
CA LEU A 247 63.06 12.45 11.92
C LEU A 247 62.89 13.98 11.75
N GLY A 248 62.01 14.62 12.53
CA GLY A 248 61.78 16.06 12.47
C GLY A 248 60.95 16.53 11.27
N ALA A 249 60.20 15.63 10.63
CA ALA A 249 59.33 16.00 9.51
C ALA A 249 58.22 16.98 9.96
N PHE A 250 58.15 18.13 9.31
CA PHE A 250 57.19 19.18 9.62
C PHE A 250 55.74 18.67 9.47
N GLY A 251 54.91 18.89 10.50
CA GLY A 251 53.49 18.53 10.51
C GLY A 251 53.17 17.06 10.81
N ALA A 252 54.17 16.21 11.05
CA ALA A 252 53.96 14.80 11.41
C ALA A 252 53.20 14.63 12.74
N ASP A 253 53.34 15.58 13.66
CA ASP A 253 52.62 15.68 14.93
C ASP A 253 51.09 15.75 14.73
N ARG A 254 50.62 16.53 13.76
CA ARG A 254 49.18 16.63 13.44
C ARG A 254 48.61 15.32 12.91
N TRP A 255 49.39 14.61 12.09
CA TRP A 255 49.00 13.30 11.58
C TRP A 255 48.90 12.26 12.69
N ILE A 256 49.83 12.26 13.66
CA ILE A 256 49.76 11.38 14.83
C ILE A 256 48.47 11.62 15.62
N SER A 257 48.13 12.88 15.88
CA SER A 257 46.90 13.24 16.60
C SER A 257 45.63 12.81 15.87
N ASN A 258 45.54 13.08 14.56
CA ASN A 258 44.37 12.70 13.75
C ASN A 258 44.21 11.17 13.64
N LEU A 259 45.30 10.46 13.32
CA LEU A 259 45.27 8.99 13.22
C LEU A 259 44.98 8.35 14.57
N GLY A 260 45.54 8.88 15.66
CA GLY A 260 45.26 8.42 17.01
C GLY A 260 43.77 8.56 17.38
N TRP A 261 43.16 9.69 17.02
CA TRP A 261 41.74 9.92 17.23
C TRP A 261 40.85 8.92 16.49
N ARG A 262 41.15 8.70 15.22
CA ARG A 262 40.41 7.74 14.38
C ARG A 262 40.58 6.31 14.88
N LEU A 263 41.80 5.93 15.26
CA LEU A 263 42.09 4.60 15.80
C LEU A 263 41.35 4.35 17.11
N ALA A 264 41.21 5.37 17.97
CA ALA A 264 40.42 5.27 19.19
C ALA A 264 38.94 4.96 18.87
N HIS A 265 38.33 5.68 17.92
CA HIS A 265 36.94 5.44 17.50
C HIS A 265 36.73 4.04 16.94
N ILE A 266 37.63 3.58 16.07
CA ILE A 266 37.54 2.24 15.48
C ILE A 266 37.69 1.17 16.56
N ARG A 267 38.66 1.30 17.45
CA ARG A 267 38.86 0.34 18.55
C ARG A 267 37.67 0.28 19.49
N THR A 268 37.03 1.42 19.79
CA THR A 268 35.80 1.45 20.60
C THR A 268 34.67 0.71 19.90
N LYS A 269 34.49 0.90 18.59
CA LYS A 269 33.48 0.17 17.79
C LYS A 269 33.78 -1.34 17.74
N ILE A 270 35.04 -1.73 17.52
CA ILE A 270 35.46 -3.14 17.54
C ILE A 270 35.16 -3.76 18.92
N ALA A 271 35.57 -3.11 20.00
CA ALA A 271 35.33 -3.60 21.36
C ALA A 271 33.84 -3.77 21.65
N PHE A 272 32.99 -2.84 21.20
CA PHE A 272 31.54 -2.95 21.29
C PHE A 272 30.99 -4.15 20.51
N LEU A 273 31.44 -4.33 19.27
CA LEU A 273 31.00 -5.43 18.40
C LEU A 273 31.45 -6.80 18.92
N GLU A 274 32.65 -6.90 19.49
CA GLU A 274 33.21 -8.16 20.03
C GLU A 274 32.65 -8.53 21.41
N ASN A 275 32.11 -7.58 22.17
CA ASN A 275 31.64 -7.85 23.53
C ASN A 275 30.43 -8.81 23.56
N SER A 276 30.63 -10.05 23.99
CA SER A 276 29.59 -11.10 24.06
C SER A 276 28.42 -10.79 24.99
N GLU A 277 28.57 -9.85 25.93
CA GLU A 277 27.49 -9.45 26.86
C GLU A 277 26.47 -8.51 26.20
N ILE A 278 26.83 -7.87 25.08
CA ILE A 278 25.95 -6.98 24.35
C ILE A 278 25.11 -7.82 23.37
N PRO A 279 23.78 -7.71 23.36
CA PRO A 279 22.94 -8.46 22.43
C PRO A 279 22.99 -7.89 21.00
N ASN A 280 22.78 -8.75 20.00
CA ASN A 280 22.62 -8.31 18.61
C ASN A 280 21.45 -7.34 18.48
N GLY A 281 21.58 -6.35 17.60
CA GLY A 281 20.64 -5.23 17.46
C GLY A 281 20.92 -4.03 18.37
N ALA A 282 21.82 -4.16 19.36
CA ALA A 282 22.23 -3.02 20.18
C ALA A 282 22.90 -1.92 19.35
N LEU A 283 22.62 -0.67 19.70
CA LEU A 283 23.08 0.53 18.99
C LEU A 283 24.18 1.25 19.79
N LEU A 284 25.27 1.63 19.13
CA LEU A 284 26.33 2.47 19.64
C LEU A 284 26.40 3.77 18.85
N ARG A 285 26.35 4.90 19.56
CA ARG A 285 26.53 6.25 19.00
C ARG A 285 27.81 6.87 19.55
N ILE A 286 28.48 7.66 18.72
CA ILE A 286 29.58 8.50 19.17
C ILE A 286 28.96 9.74 19.84
N PRO A 287 29.35 10.07 21.09
CA PRO A 287 28.83 11.26 21.76
C PRO A 287 29.23 12.56 21.05
N ASP A 288 28.40 13.59 21.18
CA ASP A 288 28.58 14.89 20.52
C ASP A 288 29.90 15.60 20.90
N GLU A 289 30.49 15.27 22.05
CA GLU A 289 31.78 15.79 22.50
C GLU A 289 32.94 15.30 21.63
N TYR A 290 32.80 14.10 21.05
CA TYR A 290 33.79 13.47 20.19
C TYR A 290 33.51 13.72 18.70
N ASP A 291 32.45 14.44 18.37
CA ASP A 291 32.19 14.99 17.02
C ASP A 291 31.38 16.31 17.13
N PRO A 292 32.04 17.39 17.57
CA PRO A 292 31.38 18.69 17.67
C PRO A 292 31.08 19.24 16.27
N SER A 293 29.88 19.82 16.11
CA SER A 293 29.52 20.46 14.85
C SER A 293 30.45 21.65 14.53
N PRO A 294 30.60 22.03 13.25
CA PRO A 294 31.38 23.22 12.87
C PRO A 294 30.94 24.49 13.63
N VAL A 295 29.64 24.62 13.90
CA VAL A 295 29.07 25.70 14.70
C VAL A 295 29.56 25.62 16.15
N LYS A 296 29.49 24.44 16.79
CA LYS A 296 29.99 24.22 18.15
C LYS A 296 31.49 24.55 18.26
N LEU A 297 32.29 24.12 17.28
CA LEU A 297 33.72 24.46 17.21
C LEU A 297 33.98 25.96 17.06
N ALA A 298 33.19 26.66 16.25
CA ALA A 298 33.30 28.10 16.07
C ALA A 298 32.94 28.88 17.36
N LEU A 299 31.95 28.39 18.11
CA LEU A 299 31.54 28.97 19.39
C LEU A 299 32.59 28.72 20.49
N LEU A 300 33.14 27.50 20.58
CA LEU A 300 34.24 27.18 21.50
C LEU A 300 35.47 28.07 21.25
N LYS A 301 35.83 28.30 19.98
CA LYS A 301 36.94 29.21 19.61
C LYS A 301 36.71 30.66 20.01
N LYS A 302 35.45 31.06 20.24
CA LYS A 302 35.07 32.39 20.71
C LYS A 302 34.86 32.44 22.22
N GLU A 303 35.23 31.39 22.96
CA GLU A 303 35.05 31.27 24.41
C GLU A 303 33.58 31.45 24.85
N MET A 304 32.62 31.13 23.98
CA MET A 304 31.21 31.17 24.31
C MET A 304 30.79 29.84 24.93
N ASP A 305 30.25 29.88 26.15
CA ASP A 305 29.72 28.69 26.82
C ASP A 305 28.45 28.19 26.08
N ILE A 306 28.41 26.89 25.78
CA ILE A 306 27.46 26.30 24.82
C ILE A 306 26.59 25.22 25.45
N ASP A 307 26.66 25.03 26.77
CA ASP A 307 25.67 24.21 27.46
C ASP A 307 24.32 24.93 27.42
N VAL A 308 23.57 24.67 26.34
CA VAL A 308 22.15 24.99 26.26
C VAL A 308 21.49 24.18 27.35
N LYS A 309 21.20 24.81 28.50
CA LYS A 309 20.28 24.26 29.49
C LYS A 309 19.03 23.85 28.71
N LYS A 310 18.64 22.57 28.84
CA LYS A 310 17.34 22.11 28.34
C LYS A 310 16.31 23.16 28.76
N PRO A 311 15.47 23.68 27.84
CA PRO A 311 14.46 24.63 28.27
C PRO A 311 13.66 23.95 29.37
N GLU A 312 13.71 24.50 30.58
CA GLU A 312 12.60 24.32 31.51
C GLU A 312 11.39 24.66 30.68
N THR A 313 10.52 23.67 30.46
CA THR A 313 9.31 23.76 29.65
C THR A 313 8.75 25.15 29.81
N ALA A 314 8.82 25.96 28.76
CA ALA A 314 8.24 27.29 28.77
C ALA A 314 6.76 27.07 29.09
N LYS A 315 6.39 27.29 30.36
CA LYS A 315 5.00 27.43 30.73
C LYS A 315 4.55 28.66 29.96
N LEU A 316 3.62 28.45 29.05
CA LEU A 316 2.91 29.55 28.40
C LEU A 316 2.48 30.52 29.50
N ASP A 317 2.89 31.77 29.35
CA ASP A 317 2.61 32.84 30.29
C ASP A 317 1.08 32.92 30.53
N ASP A 318 0.67 33.00 31.80
CA ASP A 318 -0.75 33.02 32.21
C ASP A 318 -1.53 34.20 31.59
N ASP A 319 -0.81 35.20 31.05
CA ASP A 319 -1.37 36.34 30.34
C ASP A 319 -2.03 35.95 28.99
N LEU A 320 -1.65 34.82 28.37
CA LEU A 320 -2.32 34.34 27.15
C LEU A 320 -3.67 33.67 27.44
N TYR A 321 -3.83 33.01 28.59
CA TYR A 321 -5.11 32.44 29.03
C TYR A 321 -6.11 33.53 29.42
N ARG A 322 -5.65 34.64 30.02
CA ARG A 322 -6.49 35.81 30.32
C ARG A 322 -7.01 36.54 29.08
N LEU A 323 -6.32 36.43 27.94
CA LEU A 323 -6.75 37.00 26.66
C LEU A 323 -7.76 36.12 25.92
N MET A 324 -7.95 34.86 26.34
CA MET A 324 -8.85 33.90 25.71
C MET A 324 -10.11 33.59 26.54
N GLU A 325 -10.24 34.12 27.74
CA GLU A 325 -11.50 34.15 28.50
C GLU A 325 -12.21 35.50 28.28
N MET A 326 -12.93 35.59 27.16
CA MET A 326 -14.16 36.39 27.04
C MET A 326 -15.37 35.47 27.18
#